data_AF-A0A9P1GJH4-F1
#
_entry.id   AF-A0A9P1GJH4-F1
#
_cell.length_a   1.000
_cell.length_b   1.000
_cell.length_c   1.000
_cell.angle_alpha   90.00
_cell.angle_beta   90.00
_cell.angle_gamma   90.00
#
_symmetry.space_group_name_H-M   'P 1'
#
loop_
_entity.id
_entity.type
_entity.pdbx_description
1 polymer ?
#
loop_
_entity_poly.entity_id
_entity_poly.type
_entity_poly.pdbx_seq_one_letter_code
_entity_poly.pdbx_strand_id
1 'polypeptide(L)'
;MKTFVDECMTSLGAAGPWIKLSGRQLSGCPKELIWVEVDLDSRFASIRTQETNLGNFVVDVMRYAMKADVAMLNSGTLRADAIIEKGDIKVRDLVNLLPMLDELCLLQLTGTQVLAALENSVSQYPRLEGRFAQVSGVTFSFDAAKPALARIEERSVKIGDEPLQPEKSYKLVTKDYLRKGKDGYDVFMDGICQGPEHGENWTWRSLYR
;
A
#
# COMPACT_ATOMS: atom_id res chain seq x y z
N MET A 1 8.08 -11.68 -11.71
CA MET A 1 7.25 -10.96 -10.72
C MET A 1 6.20 -11.85 -10.05
N LYS A 2 5.50 -12.73 -10.78
CA LYS A 2 4.53 -13.69 -10.20
C LYS A 2 5.15 -14.68 -9.19
N THR A 3 6.41 -15.09 -9.39
CA THR A 3 7.13 -16.03 -8.52
C THR A 3 7.68 -15.41 -7.22
N PHE A 4 7.97 -14.11 -7.20
CA PHE A 4 8.61 -13.44 -6.05
C PHE A 4 7.65 -13.18 -4.88
N VAL A 5 6.39 -12.81 -5.19
CA VAL A 5 5.34 -12.62 -4.19
C VAL A 5 4.95 -13.97 -3.57
N ASP A 6 4.85 -15.02 -4.38
CA ASP A 6 4.54 -16.37 -3.91
C ASP A 6 5.64 -16.93 -2.99
N GLU A 7 6.92 -16.67 -3.30
CA GLU A 7 8.07 -17.07 -2.46
C GLU A 7 8.17 -16.29 -1.14
N CYS A 8 7.94 -14.96 -1.16
CA CYS A 8 7.89 -14.14 0.06
C CYS A 8 6.72 -14.52 0.99
N MET A 9 5.57 -14.88 0.42
CA MET A 9 4.39 -15.24 1.22
C MET A 9 4.49 -16.68 1.75
N THR A 10 5.20 -17.56 1.05
CA THR A 10 5.51 -18.91 1.54
C THR A 10 6.53 -18.89 2.68
N SER A 11 7.53 -17.99 2.65
CA SER A 11 8.51 -17.85 3.73
C SER A 11 7.94 -17.17 4.98
N LEU A 12 6.97 -16.25 4.82
CA LEU A 12 6.25 -15.62 5.93
C LEU A 12 5.18 -16.54 6.58
N GLY A 13 4.81 -17.64 5.94
CA GLY A 13 3.75 -18.57 6.37
C GLY A 13 4.08 -19.52 7.53
N ALA A 14 5.25 -19.40 8.18
CA ALA A 14 5.67 -20.32 9.25
C ALA A 14 5.91 -19.67 10.63
N ALA A 15 5.76 -18.35 10.77
CA ALA A 15 6.04 -17.67 12.03
C ALA A 15 4.76 -17.12 12.68
N GLY A 16 4.27 -17.88 13.67
CA GLY A 16 3.29 -17.42 14.66
C GLY A 16 3.81 -16.25 15.54
N PRO A 17 3.03 -15.87 16.57
CA PRO A 17 2.85 -14.49 17.04
C PRO A 17 4.09 -13.87 17.68
N TRP A 18 4.69 -12.89 17.01
CA TRP A 18 5.58 -11.92 17.65
C TRP A 18 5.41 -10.56 16.97
N ILE A 19 4.88 -9.57 17.71
CA ILE A 19 5.27 -8.15 17.72
C ILE A 19 4.53 -7.51 18.92
N LYS A 20 5.19 -7.53 20.10
CA LYS A 20 4.97 -6.50 21.13
C LYS A 20 6.13 -5.51 20.97
N LEU A 21 5.85 -4.33 20.45
CA LEU A 21 6.82 -3.22 20.42
C LEU A 21 6.91 -2.60 21.82
N SER A 22 7.72 -3.19 22.70
CA SER A 22 8.20 -2.51 23.90
C SER A 22 9.64 -2.89 24.21
N GLY A 23 10.56 -2.01 23.81
CA GLY A 23 11.80 -1.71 24.54
C GLY A 23 12.79 -2.83 24.89
N ARG A 24 12.70 -4.04 24.32
CA ARG A 24 13.72 -5.09 24.45
C ARG A 24 14.16 -5.58 23.09
N GLN A 25 15.47 -5.55 22.88
CA GLN A 25 16.15 -6.14 21.74
C GLN A 25 15.71 -7.61 21.58
N LEU A 26 15.10 -7.93 20.43
CA LEU A 26 14.51 -9.23 20.12
C LEU A 26 15.63 -10.25 19.83
N SER A 27 16.07 -10.98 20.85
CA SER A 27 16.91 -12.16 20.68
C SER A 27 16.10 -13.27 20.01
N GLY A 28 16.17 -13.36 18.68
CA GLY A 28 15.50 -14.41 17.88
C GLY A 28 14.86 -13.94 16.58
N CYS A 29 14.78 -12.63 16.32
CA CYS A 29 14.36 -12.15 15.00
C CYS A 29 15.54 -12.33 14.02
N PRO A 30 15.35 -13.01 12.87
CA PRO A 30 16.40 -13.07 11.86
C PRO A 30 16.78 -11.64 11.49
N LYS A 31 18.09 -11.34 11.48
CA LYS A 31 18.59 -9.99 11.19
C LYS A 31 18.20 -9.54 9.77
N GLU A 32 17.90 -10.51 8.92
CA GLU A 32 17.65 -10.43 7.49
C GLU A 32 16.29 -11.08 7.24
N LEU A 33 15.40 -10.37 6.54
CA LEU A 33 14.02 -10.82 6.34
C LEU A 33 13.82 -11.38 4.94
N ILE A 34 14.26 -10.62 3.94
CA ILE A 34 14.19 -10.97 2.52
C ILE A 34 15.43 -10.45 1.79
N TRP A 35 15.79 -11.13 0.70
CA TRP A 35 16.83 -10.68 -0.23
C TRP A 35 16.18 -9.97 -1.43
N VAL A 36 16.73 -8.83 -1.84
CA VAL A 36 16.32 -8.11 -3.05
C VAL A 36 17.49 -7.91 -4.01
N GLU A 37 17.27 -8.12 -5.31
CA GLU A 37 18.34 -8.02 -6.31
C GLU A 37 18.62 -6.59 -6.80
N VAL A 38 17.73 -5.66 -6.47
CA VAL A 38 17.77 -4.26 -6.92
C VAL A 38 17.62 -3.30 -5.74
N ASP A 39 18.19 -2.12 -5.89
CA ASP A 39 18.05 -1.03 -4.93
C ASP A 39 16.60 -0.52 -4.89
N LEU A 40 16.04 -0.27 -3.72
CA LEU A 40 14.66 0.20 -3.54
C LEU A 40 14.61 1.68 -3.17
N ASP A 41 13.93 2.51 -3.98
CA ASP A 41 13.87 3.95 -3.78
C ASP A 41 12.71 4.38 -2.85
N SER A 42 13.06 4.86 -1.66
CA SER A 42 12.14 5.40 -0.65
C SER A 42 12.24 6.92 -0.48
N ARG A 43 13.04 7.62 -1.29
CA ARG A 43 13.31 9.06 -1.10
C ARG A 43 12.03 9.86 -1.27
N PHE A 44 11.80 10.85 -0.41
CA PHE A 44 10.60 11.67 -0.44
C PHE A 44 10.42 12.43 -1.75
N ALA A 45 11.53 12.84 -2.38
CA ALA A 45 11.52 13.49 -3.69
C ALA A 45 10.90 12.58 -4.78
N SER A 46 11.15 11.27 -4.71
CA SER A 46 10.62 10.29 -5.66
C SER A 46 9.25 9.77 -5.22
N ILE A 47 9.17 9.17 -4.03
CA ILE A 47 8.01 8.39 -3.61
C ILE A 47 6.73 9.21 -3.45
N ARG A 48 6.85 10.54 -3.29
CA ARG A 48 5.69 11.45 -3.18
C ARG A 48 5.31 12.14 -4.49
N THR A 49 5.99 11.84 -5.59
CA THR A 49 5.76 12.50 -6.89
C THR A 49 5.69 11.53 -8.06
N GLN A 50 6.19 10.32 -7.90
CA GLN A 50 6.23 9.30 -8.95
C GLN A 50 6.12 7.89 -8.35
N GLU A 51 5.89 6.94 -9.25
CA GLU A 51 6.01 5.52 -8.96
C GLU A 51 7.45 5.18 -8.54
N THR A 52 7.59 4.38 -7.49
CA THR A 52 8.88 3.79 -7.10
C THR A 52 8.76 2.29 -6.93
N ASN A 53 9.86 1.58 -7.19
CA ASN A 53 9.91 0.14 -7.01
C ASN A 53 9.68 -0.30 -5.55
N LEU A 54 10.10 0.50 -4.56
CA LEU A 54 9.75 0.25 -3.16
C LEU A 54 8.25 0.43 -2.91
N GLY A 55 7.67 1.50 -3.46
CA GLY A 55 6.24 1.75 -3.39
C GLY A 55 5.47 0.55 -3.90
N ASN A 56 5.78 0.13 -5.14
CA ASN A 56 5.22 -1.05 -5.80
C ASN A 56 5.34 -2.31 -4.94
N PHE A 57 6.54 -2.59 -4.41
CA PHE A 57 6.75 -3.76 -3.55
C PHE A 57 5.79 -3.79 -2.36
N VAL A 58 5.64 -2.68 -1.64
CA VAL A 58 4.75 -2.60 -0.47
C VAL A 58 3.29 -2.80 -0.86
N VAL A 59 2.81 -2.11 -1.90
CA VAL A 59 1.39 -2.19 -2.29
C VAL A 59 1.05 -3.48 -3.02
N ASP A 60 2.01 -4.15 -3.66
CA ASP A 60 1.85 -5.51 -4.19
C ASP A 60 1.64 -6.53 -3.06
N VAL A 61 2.44 -6.45 -1.99
CA VAL A 61 2.27 -7.29 -0.80
C VAL A 61 0.90 -7.07 -0.18
N MET A 62 0.47 -5.80 -0.01
CA MET A 62 -0.86 -5.47 0.49
C MET A 62 -1.97 -6.07 -0.38
N ARG A 63 -1.88 -5.90 -1.71
CA ARG A 63 -2.88 -6.38 -2.67
C ARG A 63 -3.00 -7.90 -2.64
N TYR A 64 -1.87 -8.59 -2.62
CA TYR A 64 -1.81 -10.05 -2.59
C TYR A 64 -2.37 -10.60 -1.27
N ALA A 65 -1.90 -10.07 -0.13
CA ALA A 65 -2.33 -10.53 1.19
C ALA A 65 -3.84 -10.39 1.41
N MET A 66 -4.44 -9.31 0.90
CA MET A 66 -5.86 -9.02 1.06
C MET A 66 -6.73 -9.52 -0.11
N LYS A 67 -6.16 -10.19 -1.10
CA LYS A 67 -6.85 -10.66 -2.32
C LYS A 67 -7.70 -9.55 -2.98
N ALA A 68 -7.10 -8.37 -3.10
CA ALA A 68 -7.74 -7.18 -3.63
C ALA A 68 -7.49 -7.01 -5.15
N ASP A 69 -8.40 -6.29 -5.81
CA ASP A 69 -8.23 -5.86 -7.20
C ASP A 69 -7.23 -4.72 -7.29
N VAL A 70 -7.29 -3.78 -6.34
CA VAL A 70 -6.46 -2.57 -6.28
C VAL A 70 -5.87 -2.41 -4.88
N ALA A 71 -4.63 -1.95 -4.79
CA ALA A 71 -4.07 -1.43 -3.54
C ALA A 71 -3.69 0.03 -3.69
N MET A 72 -3.97 0.82 -2.65
CA MET A 72 -3.53 2.22 -2.56
C MET A 72 -2.96 2.52 -1.17
N LEU A 73 -1.76 3.08 -1.16
CA LEU A 73 -1.10 3.55 0.05
C LEU A 73 -0.55 4.96 -0.15
N ASN A 74 -0.96 5.90 0.69
CA ASN A 74 -0.40 7.25 0.67
C ASN A 74 1.08 7.22 1.08
N SER A 75 1.92 7.90 0.31
CA SER A 75 3.38 7.86 0.42
C SER A 75 3.90 8.53 1.69
N GLY A 76 3.07 9.32 2.37
CA GLY A 76 3.35 9.81 3.72
C GLY A 76 3.54 8.71 4.77
N THR A 77 3.13 7.48 4.45
CA THR A 77 3.36 6.26 5.26
C THR A 77 4.79 5.76 5.21
N LEU A 78 5.48 5.97 4.08
CA LEU A 78 6.82 5.43 3.81
C LEU A 78 7.84 6.51 4.20
N ARG A 79 8.60 6.26 5.27
CA ARG A 79 9.34 7.29 6.03
C ARG A 79 10.86 7.21 5.95
N ALA A 80 11.43 6.21 5.28
CA ALA A 80 12.86 5.96 5.32
C ALA A 80 13.71 7.06 4.63
N ASP A 81 13.16 7.77 3.63
CA ASP A 81 13.86 8.81 2.86
C ASP A 81 15.27 8.43 2.38
N ALA A 82 15.43 7.20 1.88
CA ALA A 82 16.71 6.62 1.51
C ALA A 82 16.58 5.71 0.29
N ILE A 83 17.73 5.24 -0.20
CA ILE A 83 17.81 4.06 -1.04
C ILE A 83 18.11 2.87 -0.12
N ILE A 84 17.25 1.85 -0.13
CA ILE A 84 17.56 0.56 0.50
C ILE A 84 18.36 -0.21 -0.53
N GLU A 85 19.65 -0.37 -0.28
CA GLU A 85 20.57 -1.07 -1.19
C GLU A 85 20.11 -2.52 -1.44
N LYS A 86 20.39 -3.02 -2.63
CA LYS A 86 20.19 -4.42 -2.95
C LYS A 86 20.89 -5.33 -1.94
N GLY A 87 20.26 -6.46 -1.68
CA GLY A 87 20.74 -7.49 -0.78
C GLY A 87 19.76 -7.75 0.35
N ASP A 88 20.27 -8.04 1.54
CA ASP A 88 19.44 -8.36 2.69
C ASP A 88 18.71 -7.14 3.24
N ILE A 89 17.39 -7.15 3.18
CA ILE A 89 16.55 -6.20 3.89
C ILE A 89 16.54 -6.57 5.37
N LYS A 90 16.98 -5.64 6.20
CA LYS A 90 17.08 -5.83 7.65
C LYS A 90 15.83 -5.31 8.34
N VAL A 91 15.56 -5.81 9.54
CA VAL A 91 14.47 -5.33 10.40
C VAL A 91 14.52 -3.81 10.60
N ARG A 92 15.72 -3.24 10.74
CA ARG A 92 15.91 -1.79 10.88
C ARG A 92 15.38 -1.01 9.68
N ASP A 93 15.49 -1.57 8.47
CA ASP A 93 15.09 -0.89 7.24
C ASP A 93 13.57 -0.84 7.17
N LEU A 94 12.88 -1.91 7.58
CA LEU A 94 11.42 -1.93 7.72
C LEU A 94 10.91 -0.98 8.82
N VAL A 95 11.57 -0.94 9.98
CA VAL A 95 11.19 -0.03 11.08
C VAL A 95 11.36 1.43 10.66
N ASN A 96 12.43 1.75 9.92
CA ASN A 96 12.63 3.09 9.37
C ASN A 96 11.62 3.42 8.26
N LEU A 97 11.23 2.43 7.46
CA LEU A 97 10.28 2.61 6.36
C LEU A 97 8.84 2.78 6.86
N LEU A 98 8.39 1.93 7.77
CA LEU A 98 7.01 1.88 8.30
C LEU A 98 7.01 2.07 9.83
N PRO A 99 7.36 3.26 10.34
CA PRO A 99 7.43 3.50 11.79
C PRO A 99 6.06 3.50 12.46
N MET A 100 4.98 3.67 11.68
CA MET A 100 3.60 3.62 12.15
C MET A 100 2.93 2.40 11.55
N LEU A 101 2.50 1.48 12.42
CA LEU A 101 1.68 0.34 12.04
C LEU A 101 0.22 0.75 12.07
N ASP A 102 -0.46 0.51 10.97
CA ASP A 102 -1.89 0.76 10.81
C ASP A 102 -2.55 -0.50 10.24
N GLU A 103 -3.80 -0.74 10.60
CA GLU A 103 -4.51 -1.92 10.13
C GLU A 103 -4.83 -1.78 8.65
N LEU A 104 -4.70 -2.88 7.90
CA LEU A 104 -5.17 -2.94 6.52
C LEU A 104 -6.69 -3.09 6.50
N CYS A 105 -7.33 -2.32 5.62
CA CYS A 105 -8.76 -2.37 5.38
C CYS A 105 -9.03 -2.74 3.92
N LEU A 106 -9.87 -3.75 3.71
CA LEU A 106 -10.41 -4.07 2.40
C LEU A 106 -11.74 -3.35 2.21
N LEU A 107 -11.82 -2.49 1.20
CA LEU A 107 -12.98 -1.68 0.86
C LEU A 107 -13.63 -2.21 -0.42
N GLN A 108 -14.93 -2.01 -0.53
CA GLN A 108 -15.70 -2.32 -1.73
C GLN A 108 -16.20 -0.99 -2.32
N LEU A 109 -15.59 -0.57 -3.44
CA LEU A 109 -15.79 0.76 -4.03
C LEU A 109 -16.26 0.65 -5.48
N THR A 110 -17.10 1.58 -5.94
CA THR A 110 -17.43 1.70 -7.37
C THR A 110 -16.23 2.23 -8.15
N GLY A 111 -16.21 2.02 -9.47
CA GLY A 111 -15.17 2.60 -10.33
C GLY A 111 -15.09 4.12 -10.22
N THR A 112 -16.23 4.80 -10.10
CA THR A 112 -16.29 6.25 -9.84
C THR A 112 -15.58 6.64 -8.54
N GLN A 113 -15.76 5.86 -7.47
CA GLN A 113 -15.06 6.09 -6.20
C GLN A 113 -13.56 5.82 -6.29
N VAL A 114 -13.14 4.79 -7.04
CA VAL A 114 -11.72 4.52 -7.32
C VAL A 114 -11.09 5.70 -8.07
N LEU A 115 -11.76 6.20 -9.11
CA LEU A 115 -11.28 7.37 -9.86
C LEU A 115 -11.14 8.60 -8.97
N ALA A 116 -12.14 8.89 -8.12
CA ALA A 116 -12.07 10.00 -7.18
C ALA A 116 -10.91 9.88 -6.18
N ALA A 117 -10.59 8.66 -5.72
CA ALA A 117 -9.44 8.41 -4.87
C ALA A 117 -8.11 8.69 -5.60
N LEU A 118 -8.00 8.26 -6.86
CA LEU A 118 -6.83 8.53 -7.69
C LEU A 118 -6.68 10.05 -7.97
N GLU A 119 -7.78 10.76 -8.21
CA GLU A 119 -7.77 12.22 -8.36
C GLU A 119 -7.27 12.93 -7.09
N ASN A 120 -7.70 12.48 -5.91
CA ASN A 120 -7.15 13.02 -4.65
C ASN A 120 -5.65 12.74 -4.51
N SER A 121 -5.20 11.53 -4.87
CA SER A 121 -3.77 11.15 -4.83
C SER A 121 -2.88 12.16 -5.56
N VAL A 122 -3.29 12.59 -6.76
CA VAL A 122 -2.50 13.53 -7.58
C VAL A 122 -2.88 14.99 -7.35
N SER A 123 -3.85 15.32 -6.50
CA SER A 123 -4.42 16.68 -6.35
C SER A 123 -3.42 17.76 -5.90
N GLN A 124 -2.41 17.41 -5.12
CA GLN A 124 -1.40 18.34 -4.61
C GLN A 124 -0.07 18.28 -5.37
N TYR A 125 0.05 17.43 -6.40
CA TYR A 125 1.23 17.37 -7.25
C TYR A 125 1.54 18.76 -7.85
N PRO A 126 2.81 19.19 -7.95
CA PRO A 126 4.05 18.46 -7.62
C PRO A 126 4.56 18.67 -6.19
N ARG A 127 3.73 19.15 -5.25
CA ARG A 127 4.18 19.26 -3.84
C ARG A 127 4.48 17.87 -3.30
N LEU A 128 5.51 17.76 -2.45
CA LEU A 128 5.91 16.52 -1.77
C LEU A 128 4.94 16.13 -0.63
N GLU A 129 3.64 16.23 -0.91
CA GLU A 129 2.56 15.93 0.03
C GLU A 129 2.44 14.42 0.25
N GLY A 130 2.12 14.03 1.48
CA GLY A 130 2.02 12.63 1.86
C GLY A 130 0.88 11.89 1.16
N ARG A 131 -0.11 12.61 0.63
CA ARG A 131 -1.31 12.03 0.01
C ARG A 131 -1.06 11.29 -1.30
N PHE A 132 0.03 11.61 -2.02
CA PHE A 132 0.38 10.93 -3.27
C PHE A 132 0.46 9.43 -3.03
N ALA A 133 -0.32 8.63 -3.74
CA ALA A 133 -0.42 7.19 -3.51
C ALA A 133 0.53 6.40 -4.40
N GLN A 134 1.18 5.41 -3.78
CA GLN A 134 1.69 4.25 -4.50
C GLN A 134 0.52 3.28 -4.73
N VAL A 135 0.51 2.61 -5.88
CA VAL A 135 -0.64 1.80 -6.32
C VAL A 135 -0.23 0.43 -6.87
N SER A 136 -1.11 -0.56 -6.75
CA SER A 136 -0.97 -1.86 -7.41
C SER A 136 -2.32 -2.32 -7.98
N GLY A 137 -2.28 -3.05 -9.09
CA GLY A 137 -3.46 -3.55 -9.78
C GLY A 137 -4.23 -2.49 -10.58
N VAL A 138 -3.75 -1.24 -10.59
CA VAL A 138 -4.32 -0.14 -11.37
C VAL A 138 -3.23 0.61 -12.13
N THR A 139 -3.50 1.00 -13.36
CA THR A 139 -2.65 1.88 -14.18
C THR A 139 -3.45 3.09 -14.63
N PHE A 140 -2.85 4.28 -14.62
CA PHE A 140 -3.50 5.51 -15.06
C PHE A 140 -2.47 6.55 -15.49
N SER A 141 -2.89 7.55 -16.26
CA SER A 141 -2.13 8.76 -16.55
C SER A 141 -2.84 9.99 -15.98
N PHE A 142 -2.06 11.04 -15.68
CA PHE A 142 -2.61 12.32 -15.24
C PHE A 142 -1.85 13.48 -15.87
N ASP A 143 -2.55 14.60 -16.04
CA ASP A 143 -2.01 15.88 -16.52
C ASP A 143 -1.93 16.87 -15.36
N ALA A 144 -0.70 17.20 -14.94
CA ALA A 144 -0.44 18.13 -13.84
C ALA A 144 -0.85 19.58 -14.14
N ALA A 145 -1.01 19.96 -15.42
CA ALA A 145 -1.43 21.30 -15.82
C ALA A 145 -2.94 21.52 -15.62
N LYS A 146 -3.73 20.45 -15.49
CA LYS A 146 -5.16 20.54 -15.21
C LYS A 146 -5.43 20.90 -13.74
N PRO A 147 -6.60 21.51 -13.45
CA PRO A 147 -7.04 21.78 -12.08
C PRO A 147 -7.00 20.52 -11.22
N ALA A 148 -6.68 20.67 -9.93
CA ALA A 148 -6.75 19.57 -8.97
C ALA A 148 -8.14 18.92 -8.99
N LEU A 149 -8.19 17.60 -8.83
CA LEU A 149 -9.41 16.77 -8.92
C LEU A 149 -10.01 16.66 -10.35
N ALA A 150 -9.29 17.11 -11.37
CA ALA A 150 -9.63 16.90 -12.78
C ALA A 150 -8.36 16.63 -13.61
N ARG A 151 -7.38 15.91 -13.01
CA ARG A 151 -6.06 15.66 -13.61
C ARG A 151 -6.01 14.35 -14.38
N ILE A 152 -6.77 13.35 -13.96
CA ILE A 152 -6.73 12.01 -14.53
C ILE A 152 -7.49 11.98 -15.84
N GLU A 153 -6.88 11.34 -16.83
CA GLU A 153 -7.63 10.97 -18.03
C GLU A 153 -8.40 9.67 -17.74
N GLU A 154 -9.71 9.75 -17.54
CA GLU A 154 -10.52 8.58 -17.12
C GLU A 154 -10.34 7.35 -18.03
N ARG A 155 -10.17 7.58 -19.34
CA ARG A 155 -9.95 6.52 -20.33
C ARG A 155 -8.60 5.82 -20.21
N SER A 156 -7.64 6.43 -19.52
CA SER A 156 -6.34 5.82 -19.23
C SER A 156 -6.41 4.81 -18.08
N VAL A 157 -7.46 4.89 -17.25
CA VAL A 157 -7.54 4.08 -16.03
C VAL A 157 -7.92 2.65 -16.38
N LYS A 158 -7.08 1.71 -15.96
CA LYS A 158 -7.31 0.27 -16.08
C LYS A 158 -7.10 -0.41 -14.73
N ILE A 159 -7.94 -1.39 -14.43
CA ILE A 159 -7.77 -2.29 -13.28
C ILE A 159 -7.45 -3.68 -13.85
N GLY A 160 -6.25 -4.18 -13.55
CA GLY A 160 -5.63 -5.24 -14.35
C GLY A 160 -5.48 -4.81 -15.80
N ASP A 161 -5.93 -5.66 -16.73
CA ASP A 161 -5.89 -5.37 -18.17
C ASP A 161 -7.17 -4.70 -18.70
N GLU A 162 -8.18 -4.54 -17.85
CA GLU A 162 -9.52 -4.06 -18.22
C GLU A 162 -9.69 -2.57 -17.95
N PRO A 163 -10.33 -1.79 -18.85
CA PRO A 163 -10.71 -0.41 -18.59
C PRO A 163 -11.58 -0.28 -17.33
N LEU A 164 -11.39 0.81 -16.59
CA LEU A 164 -12.23 1.11 -15.43
C LEU A 164 -13.69 1.28 -15.86
N GLN A 165 -14.56 0.47 -15.26
CA GLN A 165 -16.01 0.59 -15.40
C GLN A 165 -16.59 1.37 -14.21
N PRO A 166 -17.29 2.52 -14.42
CA PRO A 166 -17.74 3.41 -13.34
C PRO A 166 -18.63 2.74 -12.28
N GLU A 167 -19.57 1.90 -12.70
CA GLU A 167 -20.55 1.27 -11.79
C GLU A 167 -20.11 -0.10 -11.27
N LYS A 168 -19.00 -0.65 -11.79
CA LYS A 168 -18.47 -1.92 -11.30
C LYS A 168 -17.89 -1.73 -9.91
N SER A 169 -18.14 -2.69 -9.03
CA SER A 169 -17.54 -2.73 -7.70
C SER A 169 -16.18 -3.42 -7.74
N TYR A 170 -15.18 -2.82 -7.08
CA TYR A 170 -13.81 -3.31 -6.96
C TYR A 170 -13.42 -3.45 -5.49
N LYS A 171 -12.64 -4.48 -5.18
CA LYS A 171 -11.98 -4.67 -3.89
C LYS A 171 -10.71 -3.83 -3.85
N LEU A 172 -10.70 -2.78 -3.02
CA LEU A 172 -9.54 -1.91 -2.82
C LEU A 172 -8.98 -2.08 -1.41
N VAL A 173 -7.72 -2.48 -1.29
CA VAL A 173 -7.02 -2.49 0.00
C VAL A 173 -6.31 -1.15 0.25
N THR A 174 -6.47 -0.64 1.47
CA THR A 174 -5.75 0.51 1.98
C THR A 174 -5.49 0.36 3.49
N LYS A 175 -5.10 1.42 4.20
CA LYS A 175 -4.94 1.43 5.66
C LYS A 175 -6.05 2.23 6.37
N ASP A 176 -6.32 1.94 7.63
CA ASP A 176 -7.43 2.55 8.39
C ASP A 176 -7.33 4.09 8.50
N TYR A 177 -6.13 4.68 8.54
CA TYR A 177 -5.94 6.14 8.46
C TYR A 177 -6.61 6.73 7.21
N LEU A 178 -6.43 6.12 6.04
CA LEU A 178 -7.05 6.58 4.80
C LEU A 178 -8.54 6.26 4.76
N ARG A 179 -8.95 5.08 5.25
CA ARG A 179 -10.36 4.71 5.42
C ARG A 179 -11.13 5.71 6.29
N LYS A 180 -10.47 6.35 7.26
CA LYS A 180 -11.02 7.42 8.11
C LYS A 180 -11.10 8.79 7.42
N GLY A 181 -10.90 8.87 6.10
CA GLY A 181 -10.96 10.11 5.32
C GLY A 181 -9.72 11.00 5.42
N LYS A 182 -8.65 10.53 6.06
CA LYS A 182 -7.45 11.37 6.23
C LYS A 182 -6.71 11.56 4.91
N ASP A 183 -5.88 12.61 4.83
CA ASP A 183 -5.20 13.06 3.60
C ASP A 183 -6.14 13.38 2.42
N GLY A 184 -7.42 13.68 2.70
CA GLY A 184 -8.43 14.02 1.69
C GLY A 184 -9.05 12.79 1.01
N TYR A 185 -8.82 11.59 1.55
CA TYR A 185 -9.44 10.36 1.05
C TYR A 185 -10.84 10.14 1.62
N ASP A 186 -11.66 11.20 1.67
CA ASP A 186 -13.02 11.17 2.21
C ASP A 186 -13.90 10.13 1.51
N VAL A 187 -13.63 9.87 0.22
CA VAL A 187 -14.29 8.83 -0.59
C VAL A 187 -14.19 7.42 0.02
N PHE A 188 -13.19 7.15 0.87
CA PHE A 188 -13.05 5.85 1.53
C PHE A 188 -13.93 5.70 2.77
N MET A 189 -14.51 6.78 3.31
CA MET A 189 -15.37 6.71 4.49
C MET A 189 -16.67 5.96 4.23
N ASP A 190 -17.14 5.96 2.98
CA ASP A 190 -18.33 5.23 2.55
C ASP A 190 -18.06 3.73 2.36
N GLY A 191 -16.79 3.31 2.34
CA GLY A 191 -16.37 1.92 2.19
C GLY A 191 -16.45 1.14 3.51
N ILE A 192 -17.03 -0.06 3.46
CA ILE A 192 -17.06 -0.99 4.61
C ILE A 192 -15.69 -1.68 4.71
N CYS A 193 -15.00 -1.54 5.84
CA CYS A 193 -13.74 -2.27 6.09
C CYS A 193 -14.05 -3.74 6.39
N GLN A 194 -13.61 -4.63 5.50
CA GLN A 194 -13.62 -6.06 5.72
C GLN A 194 -12.21 -6.48 6.18
N GLY A 195 -12.14 -7.25 7.27
CA GLY A 195 -10.93 -7.98 7.62
C GLY A 195 -10.61 -9.04 6.56
N PRO A 196 -9.39 -9.60 6.54
CA PRO A 196 -9.03 -10.61 5.55
C PRO A 196 -10.01 -11.80 5.61
N GLU A 197 -10.58 -12.18 4.46
CA GLU A 197 -11.42 -13.38 4.30
C GLU A 197 -10.54 -14.64 4.38
N HIS A 198 -10.08 -14.97 5.57
CA HIS A 198 -9.53 -16.28 5.90
C HIS A 198 -10.52 -16.98 6.82
N GLY A 199 -10.92 -18.20 6.45
CA GLY A 199 -11.99 -18.98 7.09
C GLY A 199 -11.74 -19.41 8.54
N GLU A 200 -10.86 -18.75 9.29
CA GLU A 200 -10.65 -18.95 10.72
C GLU A 200 -10.30 -17.60 11.37
N ASN A 201 -10.80 -17.38 12.59
CA ASN A 201 -10.75 -16.14 13.38
C ASN A 201 -9.37 -15.45 13.45
N TRP A 202 -9.00 -14.72 12.41
CA TRP A 202 -7.88 -13.78 12.43
C TRP A 202 -8.37 -12.42 12.93
N THR A 203 -8.48 -12.32 14.25
CA THR A 203 -8.51 -11.02 14.93
C THR A 203 -7.20 -10.89 15.69
N TRP A 204 -6.54 -9.73 15.69
CA TRP A 204 -5.32 -9.51 16.49
C TRP A 204 -5.48 -9.89 17.97
N ARG A 205 -6.73 -9.96 18.47
CA ARG A 205 -7.10 -10.43 19.81
C ARG A 205 -6.93 -11.93 20.04
N SER A 206 -6.94 -12.78 19.01
CA SER A 206 -6.75 -14.23 19.17
C SER A 206 -5.29 -14.62 19.45
N LEU A 207 -4.33 -13.72 19.19
CA LEU A 207 -2.89 -13.94 19.46
C LEU A 207 -2.45 -13.51 20.88
N TYR A 208 -3.37 -13.02 21.72
CA TYR A 208 -3.08 -12.56 23.09
C TYR A 208 -3.81 -13.36 24.19
N ARG A 209 -4.33 -14.55 23.87
CA ARG A 209 -4.73 -15.55 24.88
C ARG A 209 -3.75 -16.70 24.91
#